data_AF-A0A9E3DV74-F1
#
_entry.id   AF-A0A9E3DV74-F1
#
_cell.length_a   1.000
_cell.length_b   1.000
_cell.length_c   1.000
_cell.angle_alpha   90.00
_cell.angle_beta   90.00
_cell.angle_gamma   90.00
#
_symmetry.space_group_name_H-M   'P 1'
#
loop_
_entity.id
_entity.type
_entity.pdbx_description
1 polymer ?
#
loop_
_entity_poly.entity_id
_entity_poly.type
_entity_poly.pdbx_seq_one_letter_code
_entity_poly.pdbx_strand_id
1 'polypeptide(L)'
;SCLGIGGTELPGAARAARTLVDRSPLRETGYALLMDALAAEGNVAEAMQVYDRARTTLQRELGITPGRAIQRAHARLLGIPAAGR
;
A
#
# COMPACT_ATOMS: atom_id res chain seq x y z
N SER A 1 -23.71 1.60 -7.10
CA SER A 1 -23.08 1.64 -8.43
C SER A 1 -21.93 0.67 -8.48
N CYS A 2 -22.17 -0.49 -9.08
CA CYS A 2 -21.14 -1.49 -9.33
C CYS A 2 -20.38 -1.05 -10.57
N LEU A 3 -19.15 -0.58 -10.43
CA LEU A 3 -18.26 -0.43 -11.57
C LEU A 3 -17.32 -1.62 -11.56
N GLY A 4 -17.78 -2.66 -12.27
CA GLY A 4 -16.87 -3.60 -12.89
C GLY A 4 -16.15 -2.84 -14.00
N ILE A 5 -14.85 -2.66 -13.83
CA ILE A 5 -13.99 -2.14 -14.87
C ILE A 5 -12.74 -3.03 -14.84
N GLY A 6 -12.59 -3.84 -15.88
CA GLY A 6 -11.53 -4.81 -16.02
C GLY A 6 -10.20 -4.16 -16.38
N GLY A 7 -9.11 -4.68 -15.82
CA GLY A 7 -7.73 -4.54 -16.30
C GLY A 7 -7.07 -3.16 -16.20
N THR A 8 -7.71 -2.08 -16.63
CA THR A 8 -7.13 -0.73 -16.70
C THR A 8 -7.21 0.07 -15.41
N GLU A 9 -8.04 -0.36 -14.47
CA GLU A 9 -8.16 0.30 -13.17
C GLU A 9 -6.96 0.07 -12.28
N LEU A 10 -6.27 -1.07 -12.43
CA LEU A 10 -5.13 -1.38 -11.55
C LEU A 10 -3.98 -0.39 -11.80
N PRO A 11 -3.51 -0.17 -13.06
CA PRO A 11 -2.50 0.86 -13.33
C PRO A 11 -2.98 2.29 -13.01
N GLY A 12 -4.29 2.53 -13.06
CA GLY A 12 -4.90 3.80 -12.60
C GLY A 12 -4.79 3.96 -11.08
N ALA A 13 -5.08 2.90 -10.33
CA ALA A 13 -5.04 2.86 -8.89
C ALA A 13 -3.61 3.02 -8.35
N ALA A 14 -2.62 2.36 -8.95
CA ALA A 14 -1.22 2.53 -8.56
C ALA A 14 -0.74 3.98 -8.76
N ARG A 15 -1.08 4.61 -9.89
CA ARG A 15 -0.74 6.03 -10.14
C ARG A 15 -1.43 6.99 -9.17
N ALA A 16 -2.72 6.79 -8.90
CA ALA A 16 -3.46 7.59 -7.93
C ALA A 16 -2.89 7.43 -6.51
N ALA A 17 -2.57 6.20 -6.10
CA ALA A 17 -1.97 5.92 -4.80
C ALA A 17 -0.55 6.50 -4.68
N ARG A 18 0.27 6.45 -5.73
CA ARG A 18 1.58 7.13 -5.79
C ARG A 18 1.43 8.63 -5.53
N THR A 19 0.45 9.25 -6.19
CA THR A 19 0.14 10.68 -5.99
C THR A 19 -0.26 10.99 -4.55
N LEU A 20 -1.03 10.11 -3.89
CA LEU A 20 -1.39 10.27 -2.48
C LEU A 20 -0.16 10.18 -1.56
N VAL A 21 0.74 9.23 -1.81
CA VAL A 21 1.99 9.09 -1.06
C VAL A 21 2.86 10.33 -1.22
N ASP A 22 3.01 10.84 -2.45
CA ASP A 22 3.86 12.00 -2.71
C ASP A 22 3.27 13.30 -2.11
N ARG A 23 1.94 13.45 -2.12
CA ARG A 23 1.26 14.60 -1.50
C ARG A 23 1.18 14.51 0.02
N SER A 24 1.24 13.31 0.59
CA SER A 24 1.09 13.10 2.02
C SER A 24 1.95 11.93 2.50
N PRO A 25 3.28 12.11 2.60
CA PRO A 25 4.22 11.03 2.91
C PRO A 25 4.06 10.41 4.31
N LEU A 26 3.27 11.03 5.19
CA LEU A 26 2.95 10.54 6.54
C LEU A 26 1.57 9.86 6.60
N ARG A 27 0.79 9.86 5.51
CA ARG A 27 -0.52 9.19 5.47
C ARG A 27 -0.35 7.73 5.07
N GLU A 28 -0.51 6.85 6.04
CA GLU A 28 -0.38 5.39 5.87
C GLU A 28 -1.32 4.80 4.81
N THR A 29 -2.52 5.37 4.67
CA THR A 29 -3.51 4.90 3.69
C THR A 29 -3.00 4.97 2.26
N GLY A 30 -2.18 5.98 1.91
CA GLY A 30 -1.59 6.09 0.58
C GLY A 30 -0.64 4.93 0.28
N TYR A 31 0.21 4.57 1.24
CA TYR A 31 1.10 3.42 1.11
C TYR A 31 0.33 2.10 1.02
N ALA A 32 -0.67 1.89 1.87
CA ALA A 32 -1.46 0.66 1.86
C ALA A 32 -2.18 0.46 0.51
N LEU A 33 -2.80 1.52 -0.03
CA LEU A 33 -3.44 1.49 -1.35
C LEU A 33 -2.44 1.20 -2.48
N LEU A 34 -1.25 1.79 -2.41
CA LEU A 34 -0.20 1.56 -3.41
C LEU A 34 0.32 0.11 -3.35
N MET A 35 0.53 -0.43 -2.15
CA MET A 35 0.91 -1.83 -1.95
C MET A 35 -0.13 -2.78 -2.53
N ASP A 36 -1.42 -2.54 -2.24
CA ASP A 36 -2.51 -3.38 -2.74
C ASP A 36 -2.65 -3.29 -4.26
N ALA A 37 -2.52 -2.09 -4.84
CA ALA A 37 -2.59 -1.90 -6.30
C ALA A 37 -1.44 -2.61 -7.02
N LEU A 38 -0.20 -2.46 -6.54
CA LEU A 38 0.98 -3.12 -7.10
C LEU A 38 0.88 -4.65 -6.99
N ALA A 39 0.36 -5.17 -5.86
CA ALA A 39 0.14 -6.60 -5.70
C ALA A 39 -0.93 -7.14 -6.67
N ALA A 40 -2.01 -6.38 -6.88
CA ALA A 40 -3.05 -6.75 -7.84
C ALA A 40 -2.55 -6.74 -9.29
N GLU A 41 -1.56 -5.92 -9.61
CA GLU A 41 -0.83 -5.95 -10.91
C GLU A 41 0.20 -7.09 -11.01
N GLY A 42 0.38 -7.89 -9.94
CA GLY A 42 1.38 -8.95 -9.87
C GLY A 42 2.79 -8.48 -9.50
N ASN A 43 2.97 -7.21 -9.16
CA ASN A 43 4.25 -6.62 -8.80
C ASN A 43 4.46 -6.58 -7.28
N VAL A 44 4.55 -7.77 -6.67
CA VAL A 44 4.76 -7.94 -5.22
C VAL A 44 6.11 -7.36 -4.78
N ALA A 45 7.14 -7.42 -5.63
CA ALA A 45 8.46 -6.88 -5.32
C ALA A 45 8.42 -5.36 -5.10
N GLU A 46 7.76 -4.60 -5.98
CA GLU A 46 7.60 -3.15 -5.78
C GLU A 46 6.68 -2.84 -4.58
N ALA A 47 5.66 -3.66 -4.32
CA ALA A 47 4.81 -3.52 -3.13
C ALA A 47 5.62 -3.65 -1.83
N MET A 48 6.60 -4.57 -1.77
CA MET A 48 7.52 -4.70 -0.64
C MET A 48 8.44 -3.48 -0.49
N GLN A 49 8.93 -2.91 -1.59
CA GLN A 49 9.72 -1.67 -1.56
C GLN A 49 8.90 -0.49 -1.01
N VAL A 50 7.61 -0.43 -1.32
CA VAL A 50 6.69 0.60 -0.79
C VAL A 50 6.51 0.43 0.73
N TYR A 51 6.41 -0.81 1.23
CA TYR A 51 6.40 -1.08 2.67
C TYR A 51 7.66 -0.55 3.36
N ASP A 52 8.85 -0.85 2.81
CA ASP A 52 10.12 -0.39 3.39
C ASP A 52 10.27 1.13 3.35
N ARG A 53 9.80 1.79 2.28
CA ARG A 53 9.73 3.25 2.20
C ARG A 53 8.83 3.82 3.29
N ALA A 54 7.65 3.23 3.49
CA ALA A 54 6.71 3.68 4.51
C ALA A 54 7.32 3.53 5.92
N ARG A 55 7.89 2.36 6.22
CA ARG A 55 8.55 2.07 7.51
C ARG A 55 9.66 3.07 7.80
N THR A 56 10.54 3.30 6.83
CA THR A 56 11.66 4.25 6.98
C THR A 56 11.16 5.68 7.18
N THR A 57 10.15 6.09 6.41
CA THR A 57 9.60 7.46 6.49
C THR A 57 8.93 7.71 7.84
N LEU A 58 8.04 6.81 8.29
CA LEU A 58 7.35 6.97 9.56
C LEU A 58 8.31 6.91 10.75
N GLN A 59 9.31 6.03 10.69
CA GLN A 59 10.33 5.95 11.73
C GLN A 59 11.17 7.23 11.80
N ARG A 60 11.55 7.79 10.64
CA ARG A 60 12.38 9.00 10.56
C ARG A 60 11.63 10.26 10.99
N GLU A 61 10.41 10.43 10.50
CA GLU A 61 9.66 11.68 10.68
C GLU A 61 8.83 11.71 11.97
N LEU A 62 8.30 10.57 12.40
CA LEU A 62 7.39 10.48 13.54
C LEU A 62 7.92 9.60 14.69
N GLY A 63 9.02 8.88 14.49
CA GLY A 63 9.55 7.96 15.50
C GLY A 63 8.69 6.70 15.69
N ILE A 64 7.73 6.43 14.80
CA ILE A 64 6.76 5.33 14.94
C ILE A 64 6.97 4.23 13.89
N THR A 65 6.51 3.03 14.23
CA THR A 65 6.40 1.92 13.29
C THR A 65 5.12 2.00 12.46
N PRO A 66 5.04 1.33 11.29
CA PRO A 66 3.82 1.26 10.50
C PRO A 66 2.63 0.73 11.31
N GLY A 67 1.51 1.43 11.23
CA GLY A 67 0.24 1.10 11.84
C GLY A 67 -0.55 0.05 11.06
N ARG A 68 -1.78 -0.21 11.53
CA ARG A 68 -2.60 -1.35 11.10
C ARG A 68 -2.88 -1.37 9.59
N ALA A 69 -3.00 -0.22 8.93
CA ALA A 69 -3.29 -0.15 7.50
C ALA A 69 -2.17 -0.79 6.67
N ILE A 70 -0.92 -0.35 6.90
CA ILE A 70 0.26 -0.88 6.23
C ILE A 70 0.55 -2.32 6.65
N GLN A 71 0.41 -2.65 7.95
CA GLN A 71 0.63 -4.01 8.43
C GLN A 71 -0.32 -5.02 7.78
N ARG A 72 -1.59 -4.66 7.56
CA ARG A 72 -2.56 -5.53 6.87
C ARG A 72 -2.24 -5.71 5.39
N ALA A 73 -1.82 -4.64 4.71
CA ALA A 73 -1.37 -4.73 3.32
C ALA A 73 -0.14 -5.65 3.22
N HIS A 74 0.84 -5.48 4.11
CA HIS A 74 2.04 -6.33 4.16
C HIS A 74 1.70 -7.80 4.44
N ALA A 75 0.79 -8.09 5.38
CA ALA A 75 0.35 -9.46 5.65
C ALA A 75 -0.26 -10.13 4.40
N ARG A 76 -1.06 -9.39 3.61
CA ARG A 76 -1.58 -9.90 2.33
C ARG A 76 -0.46 -10.22 1.34
N LEU A 77 0.58 -9.38 1.25
CA LEU A 77 1.73 -9.64 0.37
C LEU A 77 2.47 -10.93 0.75
N LEU A 78 2.57 -11.23 2.05
CA LEU A 78 3.20 -12.44 2.56
C LEU A 78 2.32 -13.70 2.42
N GLY A 79 1.09 -13.57 1.93
CA GLY A 79 0.11 -14.66 1.90
C GLY A 79 -0.35 -15.07 3.30
N ILE A 80 -0.10 -14.25 4.32
CA ILE A 80 -0.54 -14.51 5.70
C ILE A 80 -1.97 -13.99 5.81
N PRO A 81 -2.97 -14.84 6.16
CA PRO A 81 -4.31 -14.35 6.43
C PRO A 81 -4.22 -13.34 7.57
N ALA A 82 -4.58 -12.08 7.31
CA ALA A 82 -4.55 -11.02 8.30
C ALA A 82 -5.41 -11.48 9.48
N ALA A 83 -4.78 -11.81 10.62
CA ALA A 83 -5.44 -12.37 11.78
C ALA A 83 -6.70 -11.54 12.10
N GLY A 84 -7.84 -12.19 11.93
CA GLY A 84 -9.15 -11.56 11.94
C GLY A 84 -9.54 -11.13 13.35
N ARG A 85 -9.95 -9.86 13.44
CA ARG A 85 -10.68 -9.16 14.52
C ARG A 85 -10.28 -9.45 15.97
#